data_AF-A0AA85JAW2-F1
#
_entry.id   AF-A0AA85JAW2-F1
#
_cell.length_a   1.000
_cell.length_b   1.000
_cell.length_c   1.000
_cell.angle_alpha   90.00
_cell.angle_beta   90.00
_cell.angle_gamma   90.00
#
_symmetry.space_group_name_H-M   'P 1'
#
loop_
_entity.id
_entity.type
_entity.pdbx_description
1 polymer ?
#
loop_
_entity_poly.entity_id
_entity_poly.type
_entity_poly.pdbx_seq_one_letter_code
_entity_poly.pdbx_strand_id
1 'polypeptide(L)'
;TEANLFLQGHLCVIFFCERLIQGERCLQIRGCGVFPRCLVLPLSFLLTLLVLMSTCGKHLFYRDRKEWNDITPVPQDDNGRHIVNIAYSEEFVDAHDYFRAVLLKNELSERTFSLTSEILLMNPANYTAWEYRRRIIKEISSDLNAELRFVGSLIEEYSKNYQVSDYIYIYIYIYIYST
;
A
#
# COMPACT_ATOMS: atom_id res chain seq x y z
N THR A 1 32.05 26.46 37.87
CA THR A 1 32.11 25.22 37.08
C THR A 1 30.71 24.95 36.61
N GLU A 2 30.38 25.53 35.45
CA GLU A 2 29.03 25.86 34.99
C GLU A 2 28.28 24.70 34.34
N ALA A 3 26.96 24.88 34.28
CA ALA A 3 25.92 24.00 33.80
C ALA A 3 25.56 24.19 32.30
N ASN A 4 24.82 23.22 31.74
CA ASN A 4 23.85 23.30 30.62
C ASN A 4 24.24 24.00 29.29
N LEU A 5 24.25 23.23 28.19
CA LEU A 5 23.82 23.62 26.81
C LEU A 5 23.73 22.33 25.94
N PHE A 6 22.53 21.89 25.55
CA PHE A 6 21.83 22.15 24.27
C PHE A 6 22.14 21.14 23.13
N LEU A 7 21.15 20.30 22.82
CA LEU A 7 20.65 19.90 21.49
C LEU A 7 21.62 19.68 20.31
N GLN A 8 21.57 18.47 19.73
CA GLN A 8 21.52 18.10 18.29
C GLN A 8 22.44 16.93 17.92
N GLY A 9 21.83 15.78 17.60
CA GLY A 9 22.49 14.62 17.01
C GLY A 9 21.51 13.90 16.08
N HIS A 10 21.40 14.40 14.85
CA HIS A 10 20.54 13.85 13.80
C HIS A 10 21.04 12.46 13.35
N LEU A 11 20.17 11.44 13.43
CA LEU A 11 20.29 10.24 12.59
C LEU A 11 19.97 10.65 11.14
N CYS A 12 20.93 10.49 10.24
CA CYS A 12 20.79 10.82 8.82
C CYS A 12 20.34 9.56 8.06
N VAL A 13 19.09 9.56 7.57
CA VAL A 13 18.55 8.57 6.64
C VAL A 13 19.11 8.88 5.25
N ILE A 14 19.79 7.91 4.63
CA ILE A 14 20.35 8.04 3.28
C ILE A 14 19.21 7.87 2.25
N PHE A 15 18.91 8.94 1.50
CA PHE A 15 18.14 8.91 0.26
C PHE A 15 19.08 9.30 -0.89
N PHE A 16 19.25 8.43 -1.89
CA PHE A 16 19.97 8.76 -3.12
C PHE A 16 18.97 8.73 -4.29
N CYS A 17 18.84 9.86 -4.97
CA CYS A 17 17.96 10.05 -6.11
C CYS A 17 18.83 10.17 -7.37
N GLU A 18 18.86 9.14 -8.21
CA GLU A 18 19.43 9.19 -9.56
C GLU A 18 18.39 8.67 -10.56
N ARG A 19 17.70 9.60 -11.26
CA ARG A 19 17.27 9.44 -12.66
C ARG A 19 16.65 10.74 -13.18
N LEU A 20 17.52 11.59 -13.73
CA LEU A 20 17.19 12.36 -14.93
C LEU A 20 17.47 11.44 -16.13
N ILE A 21 16.43 10.87 -16.71
CA ILE A 21 16.24 10.50 -18.13
C ILE A 21 14.89 9.77 -18.18
N GLN A 22 13.98 10.28 -19.01
CA GLN A 22 12.55 9.96 -19.14
C GLN A 22 11.66 10.76 -18.20
N GLY A 23 11.14 11.87 -18.74
CA GLY A 23 10.25 12.75 -18.03
C GLY A 23 8.90 12.11 -17.77
N GLU A 24 8.61 11.79 -16.51
CA GLU A 24 7.28 11.81 -15.92
C GLU A 24 7.38 12.27 -14.44
N ARG A 25 6.70 13.38 -14.15
CA ARG A 25 6.31 13.99 -12.85
C ARG A 25 7.09 13.58 -11.57
N CYS A 26 8.04 14.43 -11.18
CA CYS A 26 8.61 14.47 -9.82
C CYS A 26 7.54 14.85 -8.77
N LEU A 27 7.30 13.98 -7.79
CA LEU A 27 6.63 14.36 -6.54
C LEU A 27 7.63 15.13 -5.66
N GLN A 28 7.24 16.35 -5.29
CA GLN A 28 8.08 17.36 -4.66
C GLN A 28 8.28 17.05 -3.17
N ILE A 29 9.51 16.74 -2.74
CA ILE A 29 9.90 16.78 -1.32
C ILE A 29 10.97 17.86 -1.15
N ARG A 30 10.61 18.92 -0.43
CA ARG A 30 11.50 20.02 -0.03
C ARG A 30 12.36 19.57 1.15
N GLY A 31 13.67 19.79 1.07
CA GLY A 31 14.58 19.66 2.22
C GLY A 31 16.01 20.07 1.85
N CYS A 32 16.40 21.29 2.23
CA CYS A 32 17.74 21.85 2.08
C CYS A 32 18.83 21.03 2.81
N GLY A 33 20.04 21.00 2.24
CA GLY A 33 21.26 20.67 2.99
C GLY A 33 22.46 20.33 2.12
N VAL A 34 23.38 21.28 1.94
CA VAL A 34 24.67 21.11 1.28
C VAL A 34 25.54 20.11 2.08
N PHE A 35 26.09 19.08 1.45
CA PHE A 35 27.15 18.24 2.03
C PHE A 35 28.40 18.23 1.12
N PRO A 36 29.61 18.51 1.66
CA PRO A 36 30.85 18.45 0.92
C PRO A 36 31.53 17.07 1.04
N ARG A 37 32.35 16.75 0.03
CA ARG A 37 33.26 15.59 -0.14
C ARG A 37 32.65 14.26 -0.59
N CYS A 38 32.91 13.96 -1.87
CA CYS A 38 32.74 12.65 -2.50
C CYS A 38 33.61 11.60 -1.79
N LEU A 39 32.99 10.66 -1.06
CA LEU A 39 33.64 9.40 -0.71
C LEU A 39 33.52 8.46 -1.92
N VAL A 40 34.66 8.07 -2.49
CA VAL A 40 34.73 7.03 -3.52
C VAL A 40 34.53 5.68 -2.82
N LEU A 41 33.33 5.12 -2.87
CA LEU A 41 33.06 3.78 -2.35
C LEU A 41 33.59 2.72 -3.34
N PRO A 42 34.15 1.60 -2.85
CA PRO A 42 34.73 0.56 -3.69
C PRO A 42 33.67 -0.10 -4.57
N LEU A 43 34.04 -0.55 -5.78
CA LEU A 43 33.15 -1.18 -6.77
C LEU A 43 32.35 -2.37 -6.19
N SER A 44 32.89 -3.04 -5.16
CA SER A 44 32.23 -4.11 -4.43
C SER A 44 30.99 -3.64 -3.67
N PHE A 45 31.00 -2.41 -3.11
CA PHE A 45 29.85 -1.81 -2.43
C PHE A 45 28.74 -1.40 -3.41
N LEU A 46 29.11 -0.99 -4.63
CA LEU A 46 28.17 -0.71 -5.72
C LEU A 46 27.43 -1.98 -6.18
N LEU A 47 28.11 -3.13 -6.20
CA LEU A 47 27.49 -4.41 -6.54
C LEU A 47 26.50 -4.87 -5.46
N THR A 48 26.81 -4.68 -4.17
CA THR A 48 25.88 -4.96 -3.06
C THR A 48 24.69 -4.00 -3.05
N LEU A 49 24.91 -2.72 -3.39
CA LEU A 49 23.84 -1.74 -3.53
C LEU A 49 22.93 -2.04 -4.73
N LEU A 50 23.50 -2.50 -5.86
CA LEU A 50 22.75 -3.00 -7.02
C LEU A 50 21.92 -4.24 -6.65
N VAL A 51 22.44 -5.17 -5.86
CA VAL A 51 21.69 -6.33 -5.36
C VAL A 51 20.58 -5.91 -4.40
N LEU A 52 20.79 -4.89 -3.55
CA LEU A 52 19.76 -4.32 -2.68
C LEU A 52 18.68 -3.54 -3.44
N MET A 53 19.03 -2.86 -4.55
CA MET A 53 18.09 -2.19 -5.46
C MET A 53 17.37 -3.17 -6.40
N SER A 54 17.77 -4.45 -6.42
CA SER A 54 17.24 -5.51 -7.30
C SER A 54 16.05 -6.28 -6.70
N THR A 55 15.40 -5.73 -5.67
CA THR A 55 14.09 -6.22 -5.20
C THR A 55 12.98 -5.24 -5.54
N CYS A 56 12.97 -4.75 -6.80
CA CYS A 56 11.68 -4.49 -7.44
C CYS A 56 11.03 -5.88 -7.61
N GLY A 57 10.39 -6.36 -6.54
CA GLY A 57 9.74 -7.65 -6.52
C GLY A 57 8.78 -7.69 -7.70
N LYS A 58 8.92 -8.68 -8.58
CA LYS A 58 8.00 -8.89 -9.69
C LYS A 58 6.59 -8.99 -9.09
N HIS A 59 5.73 -8.01 -9.38
CA HIS A 59 4.33 -8.10 -9.01
C HIS A 59 3.76 -9.37 -9.64
N LEU A 60 3.35 -10.33 -8.81
CA LEU A 60 2.81 -11.60 -9.27
C LEU A 60 1.30 -11.45 -9.40
N PHE A 61 0.80 -11.53 -10.64
CA PHE A 61 -0.63 -11.49 -10.92
C PHE A 61 -1.36 -12.63 -10.23
N TYR A 62 -2.59 -12.37 -9.78
CA TYR A 62 -3.50 -13.33 -9.18
C TYR A 62 -3.81 -14.50 -10.11
N ARG A 63 -3.90 -14.25 -11.43
CA ARG A 63 -4.03 -15.33 -12.43
C ARG A 63 -2.88 -16.34 -12.45
N ASP A 64 -1.70 -15.97 -11.95
CA ASP A 64 -0.52 -16.82 -11.91
C ASP A 64 -0.30 -17.47 -10.53
N ARG A 65 -1.06 -17.05 -9.51
CA ARG A 65 -0.97 -17.55 -8.14
C ARG A 65 -1.69 -18.89 -8.00
N LYS A 66 -0.99 -19.93 -7.52
CA LYS A 66 -1.54 -21.29 -7.40
C LYS A 66 -2.74 -21.34 -6.45
N GLU A 67 -2.71 -20.52 -5.42
CA GLU A 67 -3.76 -20.40 -4.41
C GLU A 67 -5.02 -19.68 -4.91
N TRP A 68 -5.05 -19.17 -6.15
CA TRP A 68 -6.22 -18.53 -6.76
C TRP A 68 -6.80 -19.30 -7.96
N ASN A 69 -6.24 -20.47 -8.28
CA ASN A 69 -6.67 -21.31 -9.40
C ASN A 69 -8.12 -21.83 -9.29
N ASP A 70 -8.69 -21.86 -8.08
CA ASP A 70 -10.07 -22.29 -7.83
C ASP A 70 -11.12 -21.20 -8.12
N ILE A 71 -10.68 -19.96 -8.36
CA ILE A 71 -11.54 -18.80 -8.59
C ILE A 71 -11.43 -18.34 -10.04
N THR A 72 -12.57 -18.25 -10.72
CA THR A 72 -12.64 -17.63 -12.04
C THR A 72 -12.78 -16.12 -11.87
N PRO A 73 -11.85 -15.30 -12.41
CA PRO A 73 -11.93 -13.85 -12.33
C PRO A 73 -13.18 -13.33 -13.03
N VAL A 74 -13.78 -12.27 -12.48
CA VAL A 74 -15.02 -11.68 -13.00
C VAL A 74 -14.73 -10.26 -13.50
N PRO A 75 -14.79 -10.03 -14.84
CA PRO A 75 -14.48 -8.73 -15.41
C PRO A 75 -15.51 -7.67 -14.99
N GLN A 76 -15.12 -6.41 -15.07
CA GLN A 76 -16.05 -5.30 -14.87
C GLN A 76 -17.10 -5.25 -15.98
N ASP A 77 -18.38 -5.15 -15.62
CA ASP A 77 -19.48 -4.98 -16.56
C ASP A 77 -19.88 -3.49 -16.69
N ASP A 78 -19.45 -2.86 -17.78
CA ASP A 78 -19.79 -1.47 -18.11
C ASP A 78 -21.13 -1.35 -18.88
N ASN A 79 -21.92 -2.44 -18.98
CA ASN A 79 -23.21 -2.49 -19.68
C ASN A 79 -23.16 -1.94 -21.12
N GLY A 80 -22.01 -2.07 -21.78
CA GLY A 80 -21.76 -1.54 -23.13
C GLY A 80 -21.75 -0.01 -23.25
N ARG A 81 -21.78 0.74 -22.14
CA ARG A 81 -21.78 2.20 -22.11
C ARG A 81 -20.43 2.74 -21.63
N HIS A 82 -19.48 2.86 -22.55
CA HIS A 82 -18.12 3.33 -22.26
C HIS A 82 -18.02 4.87 -22.19
N ILE A 83 -18.89 5.52 -21.42
CA ILE A 83 -18.98 6.98 -21.36
C ILE A 83 -17.82 7.59 -20.55
N VAL A 84 -17.25 6.82 -19.61
CA VAL A 84 -16.15 7.23 -18.73
C VAL A 84 -15.18 6.06 -18.48
N ASN A 85 -14.71 5.43 -19.55
CA ASN A 85 -13.77 4.31 -19.42
C ASN A 85 -12.44 4.80 -18.85
N ILE A 86 -12.00 4.16 -17.77
CA ILE A 86 -10.71 4.44 -17.14
C ILE A 86 -9.72 3.42 -17.68
N ALA A 87 -8.61 3.90 -18.24
CA ALA A 87 -7.50 3.05 -18.65
C ALA A 87 -6.76 2.51 -17.42
N TYR A 88 -7.27 1.40 -16.87
CA TYR A 88 -6.66 0.72 -15.73
C TYR A 88 -5.38 -0.01 -16.14
N SER A 89 -4.42 -0.12 -15.20
CA SER A 89 -3.27 -1.00 -15.37
C SER A 89 -3.72 -2.47 -15.34
N GLU A 90 -2.93 -3.37 -15.95
CA GLU A 90 -3.23 -4.81 -15.90
C GLU A 90 -3.29 -5.34 -14.47
N GLU A 91 -2.44 -4.84 -13.58
CA GLU A 91 -2.41 -5.21 -12.16
C GLU A 91 -3.71 -4.83 -11.45
N PHE A 92 -4.24 -3.64 -11.76
CA PHE A 92 -5.50 -3.18 -11.20
C PHE A 92 -6.67 -4.04 -11.68
N VAL A 93 -6.72 -4.34 -12.98
CA VAL A 93 -7.78 -5.18 -13.57
C VAL A 93 -7.75 -6.57 -12.96
N ASP A 94 -6.58 -7.21 -12.92
CA ASP A 94 -6.40 -8.55 -12.37
C ASP A 94 -6.86 -8.63 -10.91
N ALA A 95 -6.34 -7.77 -10.03
CA ALA A 95 -6.75 -7.76 -8.62
C ALA A 95 -8.26 -7.51 -8.45
N HIS A 96 -8.84 -6.55 -9.19
CA HIS A 96 -10.26 -6.22 -9.06
C HIS A 96 -11.19 -7.29 -9.66
N ASP A 97 -10.77 -8.01 -10.69
CA ASP A 97 -11.52 -9.13 -11.25
C ASP A 97 -11.60 -10.29 -10.26
N TYR A 98 -10.50 -10.59 -9.57
CA TYR A 98 -10.49 -11.57 -8.50
C TYR A 98 -11.31 -11.09 -7.30
N PHE A 99 -11.23 -9.81 -6.93
CA PHE A 99 -12.05 -9.24 -5.86
C PHE A 99 -13.55 -9.37 -6.16
N ARG A 100 -13.99 -9.08 -7.40
CA ARG A 100 -15.38 -9.33 -7.83
C ARG A 100 -15.77 -10.80 -7.68
N ALA A 101 -14.87 -11.71 -8.05
CA ALA A 101 -15.13 -13.15 -7.94
C ALA A 101 -15.29 -13.63 -6.48
N VAL A 102 -14.44 -13.20 -5.54
CA VAL A 102 -14.62 -13.54 -4.12
C VAL A 102 -15.85 -12.89 -3.51
N LEU A 103 -16.21 -11.68 -3.93
CA LEU A 103 -17.46 -11.04 -3.50
C LEU A 103 -18.69 -11.88 -3.89
N LEU A 104 -18.73 -12.40 -5.12
CA LEU A 104 -19.83 -13.25 -5.59
C LEU A 104 -19.85 -14.61 -4.87
N LYS A 105 -18.68 -15.19 -4.58
CA LYS A 105 -18.57 -16.43 -3.79
C LYS A 105 -18.82 -16.21 -2.30
N ASN A 106 -18.85 -14.95 -1.84
CA ASN A 106 -18.94 -14.56 -0.45
C ASN A 106 -17.86 -15.23 0.44
N GLU A 107 -16.63 -15.32 -0.07
CA GLU A 107 -15.52 -15.98 0.63
C GLU A 107 -14.85 -15.07 1.67
N LEU A 108 -15.01 -15.43 2.95
CA LEU A 108 -14.36 -14.76 4.09
C LEU A 108 -13.15 -15.59 4.55
N SER A 109 -11.99 -15.34 3.95
CA SER A 109 -10.75 -16.09 4.22
C SER A 109 -9.54 -15.16 4.41
N GLU A 110 -8.44 -15.71 4.93
CA GLU A 110 -7.19 -14.96 5.12
C GLU A 110 -6.58 -14.50 3.78
N ARG A 111 -6.67 -15.32 2.71
CA ARG A 111 -6.22 -14.91 1.37
C ARG A 111 -7.04 -13.73 0.83
N THR A 112 -8.35 -13.73 1.08
CA THR A 112 -9.22 -12.60 0.74
C THR A 112 -8.86 -11.37 1.56
N PHE A 113 -8.51 -11.53 2.84
CA PHE A 113 -8.02 -10.42 3.66
C PHE A 113 -6.79 -9.76 3.04
N SER A 114 -5.80 -10.55 2.62
CA SER A 114 -4.62 -10.04 1.91
C SER A 114 -4.98 -9.34 0.60
N LEU A 115 -5.90 -9.91 -0.20
CA LEU A 115 -6.40 -9.27 -1.42
C LEU A 115 -7.03 -7.90 -1.12
N THR A 116 -7.85 -7.77 -0.07
CA THR A 116 -8.43 -6.46 0.28
C THR A 116 -7.37 -5.42 0.62
N SER A 117 -6.23 -5.82 1.21
CA SER A 117 -5.12 -4.90 1.45
C SER A 117 -4.55 -4.36 0.14
N GLU A 118 -4.32 -5.22 -0.85
CA GLU A 118 -3.81 -4.80 -2.18
C GLU A 118 -4.82 -3.89 -2.90
N ILE A 119 -6.11 -4.22 -2.86
CA ILE A 119 -7.18 -3.37 -3.43
C ILE A 119 -7.19 -1.97 -2.80
N LEU A 120 -7.04 -1.89 -1.47
CA LEU A 120 -7.05 -0.62 -0.75
C LEU A 120 -5.78 0.19 -0.94
N LEU A 121 -4.63 -0.46 -1.20
CA LEU A 121 -3.40 0.22 -1.61
C LEU A 121 -3.54 0.82 -3.01
N MET A 122 -4.24 0.14 -3.93
CA MET A 122 -4.50 0.65 -5.28
C MET A 122 -5.59 1.73 -5.30
N ASN A 123 -6.65 1.56 -4.51
CA ASN A 123 -7.78 2.48 -4.44
C ASN A 123 -8.38 2.53 -3.02
N PRO A 124 -7.86 3.37 -2.13
CA PRO A 124 -8.36 3.48 -0.75
C PRO A 124 -9.77 4.07 -0.67
N ALA A 125 -10.31 4.63 -1.77
CA ALA A 125 -11.68 5.13 -1.83
C ALA A 125 -12.71 4.03 -2.14
N ASN A 126 -12.29 2.78 -2.35
CA ASN A 126 -13.18 1.66 -2.59
C ASN A 126 -13.93 1.26 -1.30
N TYR A 127 -15.14 1.79 -1.13
CA TYR A 127 -15.99 1.50 0.03
C TYR A 127 -16.42 0.03 0.15
N THR A 128 -16.51 -0.68 -0.97
CA THR A 128 -16.90 -2.10 -0.99
C THR A 128 -15.77 -2.96 -0.41
N ALA A 129 -14.52 -2.64 -0.75
CA ALA A 129 -13.35 -3.29 -0.17
C ALA A 129 -13.27 -3.07 1.35
N TRP A 130 -13.52 -1.84 1.81
CA TRP A 130 -13.56 -1.54 3.24
C TRP A 130 -14.64 -2.33 3.98
N GLU A 131 -15.88 -2.35 3.47
CA GLU A 131 -16.97 -3.11 4.09
C GLU A 131 -16.64 -4.61 4.15
N TYR A 132 -16.10 -5.16 3.07
CA TYR A 132 -15.74 -6.56 3.03
C TYR A 132 -14.60 -6.90 4.00
N ARG A 133 -13.60 -6.03 4.09
CA ARG A 133 -12.48 -6.16 5.03
C ARG A 133 -12.96 -6.23 6.48
N ARG A 134 -13.92 -5.37 6.89
CA ARG A 134 -14.52 -5.42 8.24
C ARG A 134 -15.18 -6.77 8.53
N ARG A 135 -15.93 -7.30 7.55
CA ARG A 135 -16.59 -8.61 7.68
C ARG A 135 -15.57 -9.73 7.84
N ILE A 136 -14.48 -9.70 7.07
CA ILE A 136 -13.42 -10.70 7.17
C ILE A 136 -12.76 -10.65 8.55
N ILE A 137 -12.37 -9.48 9.04
CA ILE A 137 -11.73 -9.34 10.35
C ILE A 137 -12.60 -9.89 11.49
N LYS A 138 -13.92 -9.66 11.44
CA LYS A 138 -14.87 -10.27 12.39
C LYS A 138 -14.82 -11.80 12.37
N GLU A 139 -14.69 -12.39 11.19
CA GLU A 139 -14.70 -13.84 11.00
C GLU A 139 -13.38 -14.48 11.44
N ILE A 140 -12.24 -13.93 10.98
CA ILE A 140 -10.92 -14.53 11.19
C ILE A 140 -10.27 -14.12 12.51
N SER A 141 -10.86 -13.21 13.28
CA SER A 141 -10.31 -12.68 14.54
C SER A 141 -8.86 -12.21 14.43
N SER A 142 -8.56 -11.44 13.37
CA SER A 142 -7.20 -10.93 13.10
C SER A 142 -6.70 -9.94 14.16
N ASP A 143 -5.37 -9.80 14.31
CA ASP A 143 -4.76 -8.81 15.21
C ASP A 143 -5.19 -7.38 14.86
N LEU A 144 -6.01 -6.78 15.73
CA LEU A 144 -6.50 -5.42 15.57
C LEU A 144 -5.37 -4.39 15.59
N ASN A 145 -4.26 -4.65 16.28
CA ASN A 145 -3.12 -3.72 16.27
C ASN A 145 -2.42 -3.70 14.92
N ALA A 146 -2.32 -4.86 14.24
CA ALA A 146 -1.82 -4.92 12.87
C ALA A 146 -2.72 -4.14 11.91
N GLU A 147 -4.04 -4.24 12.08
CA GLU A 147 -5.00 -3.47 11.28
C GLU A 147 -4.86 -1.96 11.51
N LEU A 148 -4.72 -1.52 12.77
CA LEU A 148 -4.50 -0.11 13.08
C LEU A 148 -3.22 0.43 12.45
N ARG A 149 -2.14 -0.36 12.42
CA ARG A 149 -0.89 0.02 11.73
C ARG A 149 -1.10 0.14 10.22
N PHE A 150 -1.82 -0.82 9.61
CA PHE A 150 -2.15 -0.78 8.19
C PHE A 150 -2.97 0.47 7.85
N VAL A 151 -4.07 0.70 8.56
CA VAL A 151 -4.92 1.88 8.34
C VAL A 151 -4.15 3.17 8.64
N GLY A 152 -3.29 3.18 9.66
CA GLY A 152 -2.38 4.28 9.97
C GLY A 152 -1.54 4.72 8.77
N SER A 153 -0.91 3.75 8.09
CA SER A 153 -0.12 4.04 6.88
C SER A 153 -0.97 4.63 5.75
N LEU A 154 -2.22 4.16 5.58
CA LEU A 154 -3.13 4.70 4.57
C LEU A 154 -3.59 6.14 4.88
N ILE A 155 -3.71 6.54 6.15
CA ILE A 155 -4.04 7.93 6.52
C ILE A 155 -2.89 8.86 6.19
N GLU A 156 -1.66 8.44 6.50
CA GLU A 156 -0.47 9.27 6.26
C GLU A 156 -0.34 9.61 4.78
N GLU A 157 -0.63 8.64 3.91
CA GLU A 157 -0.61 8.81 2.46
C GLU A 157 -1.88 9.49 1.92
N TYR A 158 -3.07 9.12 2.43
CA TYR A 158 -4.38 9.54 1.92
C TYR A 158 -5.22 10.28 2.97
N SER A 159 -4.64 11.26 3.65
CA SER A 159 -5.26 12.01 4.76
C SER A 159 -6.60 12.70 4.47
N LYS A 160 -6.99 12.84 3.20
CA LYS A 160 -8.28 13.42 2.77
C LYS A 160 -9.32 12.38 2.37
N ASN A 161 -9.01 11.09 2.47
CA ASN A 161 -9.94 10.04 2.08
C ASN A 161 -10.97 9.78 3.18
N TYR A 162 -12.24 10.04 2.86
CA TYR A 162 -13.35 9.86 3.77
C TYR A 162 -13.49 8.41 4.25
N GLN A 163 -13.29 7.42 3.37
CA GLN A 163 -13.46 6.00 3.72
C GLN A 163 -12.43 5.54 4.76
N VAL A 164 -11.18 6.03 4.63
CA VAL A 164 -10.12 5.73 5.60
C VAL A 164 -10.47 6.34 6.96
N SER A 165 -10.86 7.62 6.99
CA SER A 165 -11.29 8.32 8.21
C SER A 165 -12.48 7.62 8.88
N ASP A 166 -13.54 7.33 8.13
CA ASP A 166 -14.73 6.64 8.64
C ASP A 166 -14.42 5.24 9.15
N TYR A 167 -13.57 4.50 8.45
CA TYR A 167 -13.14 3.18 8.88
C TYR A 167 -12.53 3.24 10.27
N ILE A 168 -11.66 4.21 10.54
CA ILE A 168 -11.00 4.39 11.84
C ILE A 168 -12.02 4.74 12.92
N TYR A 169 -12.91 5.69 12.67
CA TYR A 169 -13.93 6.06 13.66
C TYR A 169 -14.78 4.85 14.03
N ILE A 170 -15.24 4.09 13.04
CA ILE A 170 -16.05 2.89 13.28
C ILE A 170 -15.22 1.80 13.97
N TYR A 171 -14.00 1.53 13.52
CA TYR A 171 -13.15 0.46 14.07
C TYR A 171 -12.69 0.74 15.49
N ILE A 172 -12.16 1.93 15.74
CA ILE A 172 -11.67 2.34 17.05
C ILE A 172 -12.84 2.39 18.03
N TYR A 173 -13.93 3.09 17.71
CA TYR A 173 -15.02 3.28 18.66
C TYR A 173 -15.81 2.01 18.95
N ILE A 174 -16.05 1.14 17.96
CA ILE A 174 -16.92 -0.03 18.15
C ILE A 174 -16.14 -1.23 18.68
N TYR A 175 -14.91 -1.49 18.22
CA TYR A 175 -14.22 -2.73 18.57
C TYR A 175 -13.25 -2.61 19.73
N ILE A 176 -12.73 -1.40 20.01
CA ILE A 176 -11.78 -1.21 21.12
C ILE A 176 -12.51 -0.71 22.37
N TYR A 177 -13.57 0.09 22.22
CA TYR A 177 -14.29 0.68 23.35
C TYR A 177 -15.61 -0.01 23.73
N SER A 178 -16.10 -1.00 22.95
CA SER A 178 -17.33 -1.76 23.27
C SER A 178 -17.08 -3.19 23.79
N THR A 179 -15.82 -3.56 24.03
CA THR A 179 -15.38 -4.78 24.73
C THR A 179 -14.70 -4.40 26.03
#